data_AF-A0A3D2SMB8-F1
#
_entry.id   AF-A0A3D2SMB8-F1
#
_cell.length_a   1.000
_cell.length_b   1.000
_cell.length_c   1.000
_cell.angle_alpha   90.00
_cell.angle_beta   90.00
_cell.angle_gamma   90.00
#
_symmetry.space_group_name_H-M   'P 1'
#
loop_
_entity.id
_entity.type
_entity.pdbx_description
1 polymer ?
#
loop_
_entity_poly.entity_id
_entity_poly.type
_entity_poly.pdbx_seq_one_letter_code
_entity_poly.pdbx_strand_id
1 'polypeptide(L)'
;QSIRDFQHQHGTAEKLLMSFHGIPQPYADKGDPYADQCRETARLVAQALGLEHNQWAISFQSRFGKQEWVKPYTDQLLGEWAQQGVKSVQILSPAFSADCLETLEEL
;
A
#
# COMPACT_ATOMS: atom_id res chain seq x y z
N GLN A 1 -12.09 12.04 -1.07
CA GLN A 1 -11.44 12.59 -2.29
C GLN A 1 -11.05 11.41 -3.18
N SER A 2 -11.19 11.47 -4.51
CA SER A 2 -10.73 10.37 -5.38
C SER A 2 -9.23 10.50 -5.67
N ILE A 3 -8.56 9.39 -6.04
CA ILE A 3 -7.14 9.40 -6.42
C ILE A 3 -6.89 10.36 -7.59
N ARG A 4 -7.82 10.39 -8.57
CA ARG A 4 -7.71 11.28 -9.74
C ARG A 4 -7.85 12.74 -9.36
N ASP A 5 -8.76 13.08 -8.44
CA ASP A 5 -8.93 14.47 -7.99
C ASP A 5 -7.70 14.94 -7.20
N PHE A 6 -7.16 14.08 -6.34
CA PHE A 6 -5.92 14.37 -5.61
C PHE A 6 -4.75 14.59 -6.58
N GLN A 7 -4.57 13.72 -7.56
CA GLN A 7 -3.52 13.85 -8.57
C GLN A 7 -3.69 15.08 -9.47
N HIS A 8 -4.93 15.48 -9.77
CA HIS A 8 -5.19 16.71 -10.51
C HIS A 8 -4.80 17.96 -9.71
N GLN A 9 -4.98 17.94 -8.38
CA GLN A 9 -4.67 19.08 -7.50
C GLN A 9 -3.19 19.15 -7.10
N HIS A 10 -2.54 18.00 -6.90
CA HIS A 10 -1.21 17.90 -6.30
C HIS A 10 -0.14 17.35 -7.26
N GLY A 11 -0.53 16.95 -8.48
CA GLY A 11 0.33 16.25 -9.42
C GLY A 11 0.42 14.75 -9.17
N THR A 12 1.13 14.05 -10.03
CA THR A 12 1.43 12.61 -9.90
C THR A 12 2.82 12.41 -9.30
N ALA A 13 2.98 11.34 -8.52
CA ALA A 13 4.27 10.88 -8.03
C ALA A 13 4.87 9.81 -8.95
N GLU A 14 6.15 9.50 -8.77
CA GLU A 14 6.82 8.41 -9.50
C GLU A 14 6.24 7.03 -9.15
N LYS A 15 5.79 6.85 -7.91
CA LYS A 15 5.18 5.61 -7.42
C LYS A 15 3.88 5.89 -6.65
N LEU A 16 2.92 5.00 -6.82
CA LEU A 16 1.74 4.88 -5.96
C LEU A 16 1.87 3.63 -5.07
N LEU A 17 1.92 3.80 -3.76
CA LEU A 17 1.89 2.70 -2.80
C LEU A 17 0.49 2.52 -2.23
N MET A 18 -0.05 1.31 -2.32
CA MET A 18 -1.31 0.95 -1.66
C MET A 18 -0.98 0.15 -0.40
N SER A 19 -1.04 0.81 0.76
CA SER A 19 -0.69 0.23 2.07
C SER A 19 -1.95 -0.27 2.79
N PHE A 20 -2.02 -1.57 3.05
CA PHE A 20 -3.13 -2.22 3.76
C PHE A 20 -2.69 -2.64 5.17
N HIS A 21 -3.61 -2.80 6.10
CA HIS A 21 -3.27 -3.36 7.41
C HIS A 21 -2.82 -4.82 7.23
N GLY A 22 -1.72 -5.24 7.85
CA GLY A 22 -1.24 -6.61 7.74
C GLY A 22 -2.11 -7.60 8.53
N ILE A 23 -2.00 -8.87 8.18
CA ILE A 23 -2.44 -9.97 9.05
C ILE A 23 -1.25 -10.89 9.34
N PRO A 24 -1.26 -11.65 10.45
CA PRO A 24 -0.26 -12.70 10.68
C PRO A 24 -0.25 -13.70 9.52
N GLN A 25 0.94 -14.07 9.06
CA GLN A 25 1.14 -15.03 7.97
C GLN A 25 0.41 -16.37 8.22
N PRO A 26 0.38 -16.92 9.45
CA PRO A 26 -0.34 -18.16 9.72
C PRO A 26 -1.86 -18.10 9.46
N TYR A 27 -2.47 -16.92 9.40
CA TYR A 27 -3.89 -16.78 9.06
C TYR A 27 -4.08 -16.86 7.54
N ALA A 28 -3.22 -16.19 6.78
CA ALA A 28 -3.18 -16.35 5.33
C ALA A 28 -2.93 -17.82 4.94
N ASP A 29 -1.98 -18.49 5.60
CA ASP A 29 -1.66 -19.91 5.33
C ASP A 29 -2.83 -20.85 5.65
N LYS A 30 -3.74 -20.46 6.55
CA LYS A 30 -4.96 -21.19 6.88
C LYS A 30 -6.12 -20.91 5.92
N GLY A 31 -5.90 -20.07 4.90
CA GLY A 31 -6.88 -19.75 3.87
C GLY A 31 -7.69 -18.49 4.14
N ASP A 32 -7.22 -17.58 5.00
CA ASP A 32 -7.82 -16.25 5.11
C ASP A 32 -7.68 -15.50 3.77
N PRO A 33 -8.78 -15.09 3.12
CA PRO A 33 -8.75 -14.49 1.79
C PRO A 33 -8.31 -13.02 1.80
N TYR A 34 -8.15 -12.40 2.97
CA TYR A 34 -7.92 -10.96 3.10
C TYR A 34 -6.75 -10.46 2.24
N ALA A 35 -5.59 -11.09 2.35
CA ALA A 35 -4.40 -10.67 1.62
C ALA A 35 -4.60 -10.72 0.09
N ASP A 36 -5.31 -11.74 -0.40
CA ASP A 36 -5.57 -11.90 -1.83
C ASP A 36 -6.62 -10.90 -2.33
N GLN A 37 -7.63 -10.60 -1.52
CA GLN A 37 -8.60 -9.55 -1.81
C GLN A 37 -7.94 -8.16 -1.86
N CYS A 38 -6.99 -7.88 -0.96
CA CYS A 38 -6.20 -6.65 -0.99
C CYS A 38 -5.37 -6.55 -2.28
N ARG A 39 -4.69 -7.63 -2.67
CA ARG A 39 -3.92 -7.70 -3.92
C ARG A 39 -4.79 -7.46 -5.15
N GLU A 40 -5.96 -8.10 -5.19
CA GLU A 40 -6.89 -7.94 -6.31
C GLU A 40 -7.46 -6.51 -6.38
N THR A 41 -7.79 -5.93 -5.22
CA THR A 41 -8.22 -4.52 -5.13
C THR A 41 -7.14 -3.59 -5.67
N ALA A 42 -5.88 -3.77 -5.23
CA ALA A 42 -4.76 -2.97 -5.68
C ALA A 42 -4.54 -3.08 -7.19
N ARG A 43 -4.63 -4.30 -7.74
CA ARG A 43 -4.53 -4.57 -9.18
C ARG A 43 -5.62 -3.85 -9.97
N LEU A 44 -6.87 -3.93 -9.51
CA LEU A 44 -8.02 -3.29 -10.16
C LEU A 44 -7.92 -1.76 -10.10
N VAL A 45 -7.47 -1.20 -8.97
CA VAL A 45 -7.23 0.25 -8.82
C VAL A 45 -6.14 0.71 -9.79
N ALA A 46 -5.00 0.02 -9.84
CA ALA A 46 -3.92 0.35 -10.76
C ALA A 46 -4.37 0.28 -12.22
N GLN A 47 -5.15 -0.76 -12.58
CA GLN A 47 -5.75 -0.89 -13.91
C GLN A 47 -6.70 0.27 -14.23
N ALA A 48 -7.56 0.67 -13.28
CA ALA A 48 -8.47 1.79 -13.47
C ALA A 48 -7.74 3.14 -13.60
N LEU A 49 -6.55 3.27 -13.01
CA LEU A 49 -5.69 4.46 -13.13
C LEU A 49 -4.76 4.42 -14.35
N GLY A 50 -4.67 3.29 -15.06
CA GLY A 50 -3.79 3.13 -16.21
C GLY A 50 -2.30 3.08 -15.84
N LEU A 51 -1.97 2.62 -14.63
CA LEU A 51 -0.59 2.57 -14.14
C LEU A 51 0.17 1.35 -14.69
N GLU A 52 1.40 1.57 -15.11
CA GLU A 52 2.34 0.50 -15.45
C GLU A 52 2.81 -0.26 -14.22
N HIS A 53 3.28 -1.50 -14.39
CA HIS A 53 3.70 -2.37 -13.27
C HIS A 53 4.81 -1.76 -12.40
N ASN A 54 5.65 -0.90 -12.98
CA ASN A 54 6.70 -0.20 -12.25
C ASN A 54 6.21 1.10 -11.59
N GLN A 55 4.96 1.53 -11.75
CA GLN A 55 4.45 2.78 -11.19
C GLN A 55 3.68 2.60 -9.88
N TRP A 56 3.45 1.35 -9.44
CA TRP A 56 2.71 1.08 -8.22
C TRP A 56 3.19 -0.17 -7.50
N ALA A 57 2.82 -0.29 -6.23
CA ALA A 57 2.93 -1.52 -5.48
C ALA A 57 1.86 -1.61 -4.39
N ILE A 58 1.68 -2.80 -3.85
CA ILE A 58 0.91 -3.07 -2.64
C ILE A 58 1.87 -3.38 -1.50
N SER A 59 1.55 -2.94 -0.28
CA SER A 59 2.25 -3.34 0.94
C SER A 59 1.30 -3.56 2.11
N PHE A 60 1.82 -4.16 3.17
CA PHE A 60 1.12 -4.42 4.42
C PHE A 60 1.86 -3.76 5.59
N GLN A 61 1.14 -2.96 6.38
CA GLN A 61 1.65 -2.19 7.53
C GLN A 61 1.13 -2.74 8.88
N SER A 62 1.45 -2.05 9.97
CA SER A 62 0.91 -2.30 11.32
C SER A 62 1.18 -3.72 11.85
N ARG A 63 2.45 -4.12 11.83
CA ARG A 63 2.91 -5.42 12.33
C ARG A 63 3.26 -5.32 13.81
N PHE A 64 2.74 -6.24 14.61
CA PHE A 64 3.04 -6.33 16.05
C PHE A 64 3.65 -7.68 16.43
N GLY A 65 4.63 -7.65 17.34
CA GLY A 65 5.29 -8.84 17.87
C GLY A 65 6.32 -9.46 16.93
N LYS A 66 6.78 -10.67 17.28
CA LYS A 66 7.86 -11.40 16.56
C LYS A 66 7.35 -12.38 15.50
N GLN A 67 6.05 -12.54 15.35
CA GLN A 67 5.48 -13.46 14.36
C GLN A 67 5.68 -12.92 12.95
N GLU A 68 5.65 -13.80 11.95
CA GLU A 68 5.69 -13.38 10.55
C GLU A 68 4.32 -12.83 10.13
N TRP A 69 4.34 -11.77 9.32
CA TRP A 69 3.15 -11.10 8.79
C TRP A 69 3.19 -11.17 7.27
N VAL A 70 2.03 -10.95 6.64
CA VAL A 70 1.93 -10.93 5.18
C VAL A 70 2.82 -9.85 4.60
N LYS A 71 3.55 -10.22 3.55
CA LYS A 71 4.49 -9.37 2.79
C LYS A 71 3.86 -8.85 1.49
N PRO A 72 4.39 -7.76 0.91
CA PRO A 72 5.59 -7.01 1.33
C PRO A 72 5.30 -5.97 2.40
N TYR A 73 6.33 -5.56 3.16
CA TYR A 73 6.19 -4.61 4.26
C TYR A 73 6.40 -3.17 3.80
N THR A 74 5.54 -2.25 4.28
CA THR A 74 5.54 -0.83 3.85
C THR A 74 6.88 -0.14 4.10
N ASP A 75 7.46 -0.32 5.29
CA ASP A 75 8.76 0.25 5.69
C ASP A 75 9.91 -0.25 4.80
N GLN A 76 9.94 -1.56 4.53
CA GLN A 76 10.98 -2.17 3.70
C GLN A 76 10.89 -1.68 2.26
N LEU A 77 9.68 -1.65 1.69
CA LEU A 77 9.47 -1.26 0.31
C LEU A 77 9.80 0.23 0.06
N LEU A 78 9.43 1.10 1.00
CA LEU A 78 9.82 2.51 0.95
C LEU A 78 11.35 2.67 1.04
N GLY A 79 12.01 1.89 1.90
CA GLY A 79 13.48 1.86 1.98
C GLY A 79 14.14 1.41 0.68
N GLU A 80 13.61 0.38 0.03
CA GLU A 80 14.07 -0.11 -1.28
C GLU A 80 13.91 0.96 -2.37
N TRP A 81 12.75 1.63 -2.43
CA TRP A 81 12.52 2.70 -3.41
C TRP A 81 13.42 3.92 -3.18
N ALA A 82 13.67 4.28 -1.91
CA ALA A 82 14.62 5.34 -1.59
C ALA A 82 16.03 4.99 -2.09
N GLN A 83 16.49 3.74 -1.91
CA GLN A 83 17.77 3.26 -2.44
C GLN A 83 17.81 3.21 -3.98
N GLN A 84 16.68 2.96 -4.62
CA GLN A 84 16.53 3.00 -6.09
C GLN A 84 16.44 4.42 -6.66
N GLY A 85 16.43 5.44 -5.79
CA GLY A 85 16.43 6.84 -6.20
C GLY A 85 15.06 7.42 -6.54
N VAL A 86 13.97 6.73 -6.19
CA VAL A 86 12.60 7.24 -6.33
C VAL A 86 12.47 8.53 -5.53
N LYS A 87 12.04 9.63 -6.16
CA LYS A 87 11.99 10.96 -5.51
C LYS A 87 10.63 11.31 -4.93
N SER A 88 9.57 10.63 -5.35
CA SER A 88 8.22 10.92 -4.90
C SER A 88 7.37 9.66 -4.83
N VAL A 89 6.61 9.53 -3.75
CA VAL A 89 5.67 8.43 -3.52
C VAL A 89 4.35 9.02 -3.04
N GLN A 90 3.24 8.60 -3.64
CA GLN A 90 1.89 8.80 -3.09
C GLN A 90 1.47 7.53 -2.38
N ILE A 91 0.93 7.64 -1.17
CA ILE A 91 0.48 6.49 -0.38
C ILE A 91 -1.04 6.53 -0.26
N LEU A 92 -1.69 5.44 -0.63
CA LEU A 92 -3.11 5.19 -0.47
C LEU A 92 -3.29 4.15 0.64
N SER A 93 -4.11 4.47 1.64
CA SER A 93 -4.47 3.54 2.72
C SER A 93 -5.96 3.18 2.62
N PRO A 94 -6.33 2.22 1.74
CA PRO A 94 -7.73 1.94 1.39
C PRO A 94 -8.53 1.26 2.52
N ALA A 95 -7.92 0.94 3.66
CA ALA A 95 -8.59 0.35 4.81
C ALA A 95 -9.35 1.39 5.67
N PHE A 96 -9.20 2.69 5.40
CA PHE A 96 -9.85 3.74 6.18
C PHE A 96 -10.55 4.76 5.27
N SER A 97 -11.86 4.88 5.43
CA SER A 97 -12.70 5.86 4.72
C SER A 97 -12.53 7.30 5.23
N ALA A 98 -11.68 7.53 6.24
CA ALA A 98 -11.39 8.82 6.84
C ALA A 98 -9.98 8.81 7.46
N ASP A 99 -9.28 9.96 7.45
CA ASP A 99 -8.00 10.17 8.13
C ASP A 99 -8.08 9.65 9.57
N CYS A 100 -7.35 8.58 9.84
CA CYS A 100 -7.26 7.97 11.17
C CYS A 100 -5.85 8.17 11.73
N LEU A 101 -5.72 8.06 13.05
CA LEU A 101 -4.49 8.31 13.80
C LEU A 101 -3.27 7.55 13.24
N GLU A 102 -3.48 6.36 12.66
CA GLU A 102 -2.44 5.56 11.98
C GLU A 102 -1.77 6.30 10.80
N THR A 103 -2.53 7.09 10.05
CA THR A 103 -2.03 7.88 8.90
C THR A 103 -1.16 9.07 9.31
N LEU A 104 -1.23 9.50 10.58
CA LEU A 104 -0.51 10.67 11.10
C LEU A 104 0.77 10.31 11.86
N GLU A 105 0.90 9.07 12.35
CA GLU A 105 2.08 8.63 13.10
C GLU A 105 2.91 7.53 12.39
N GLU A 106 2.35 6.78 11.43
CA GLU A 106 3.10 5.73 10.71
C GLU A 106 3.53 6.10 9.28
N LEU A 107 2.92 7.13 8.66
CA LEU A 107 3.21 7.60 7.29
C LEU A 107 3.66 9.07 7.30
#